data_AF-A0A1V6KGB8-F1
#
_entry.id   AF-A0A1V6KGB8-F1
#
_cell.length_a   1.000
_cell.length_b   1.000
_cell.length_c   1.000
_cell.angle_alpha   90.00
_cell.angle_beta   90.00
_cell.angle_gamma   90.00
#
_symmetry.space_group_name_H-M   'P 1'
#
loop_
_entity.id
_entity.type
_entity.pdbx_description
1 polymer ?
#
loop_
_entity_poly.entity_id
_entity_poly.type
_entity_poly.pdbx_seq_one_letter_code
_entity_poly.pdbx_strand_id
1 'polypeptide(L)'
;MDKKIIFFIGAMFIFCSFPALAVAPSDQKVPGRPSEGGVSSRMIHPEEQRPVLTIMPREIDLGLIKPGSTALGEFKLSDLTTGSMECAASCPDGWEVISGKALPVNVSHEPVSLRVELTIAELLEKARAGKSAPPAYAAKMKMQADGKELICQKSLKAGQHRKAIALTFAGGPMNIFVDFRIQPDQTSPSISLNPQRLDLGSQPPGKILSKKIELTNKGRERLQWSIIDSREAGKSLPPAEPKQERYFSFLQEELPEPGKYLIPERLKDAMELTGKWAEKNGYPLMKSGAGSLKYRFQGTGISIFLKSHTPEGNCVVYLDETLVTLPEEMFGEWEKKEILIAEGLTDGPHTLNLVIRGGALEVEGVKVFGREIQRGPKGWITVFPNSGTTLSEIDYLNVKVDTTSLTPGGYGDDILFQTNAGEEAAEVYVSIIPDAAHKVLDVYLYSSDSDYLYTSDPQAEARRLYQNRFVKEGIAFRLFAPQTPGTTPFHRWYNPSIRDHFYSYDRTGGRKRLDGYIYEGSIGNIATSRMTNTRELYRWFNPATGRHYYSTQPKVPPALKKYRFDGIAGYVR
;
A
#
# COMPACT_ATOMS: atom_id res chain seq x y z
N MET A 1 34.04 -9.55 35.49
CA MET A 1 34.07 -8.07 35.62
C MET A 1 32.71 -7.58 35.19
N ASP A 2 31.76 -7.70 36.09
CA ASP A 2 30.34 -7.43 35.88
C ASP A 2 30.02 -6.01 36.34
N LYS A 3 29.35 -5.21 35.50
CA LYS A 3 28.70 -3.96 35.92
C LYS A 3 27.22 -4.06 35.63
N LYS A 4 26.46 -4.43 36.67
CA LYS A 4 25.00 -4.26 36.77
C LYS A 4 24.71 -2.77 36.93
N ILE A 5 23.90 -2.21 36.02
CA ILE A 5 23.31 -0.88 36.16
C ILE A 5 21.91 -1.06 36.75
N ILE A 6 21.73 -0.58 37.98
CA ILE A 6 20.46 -0.55 38.72
C ILE A 6 19.88 0.85 38.53
N PHE A 7 18.69 0.97 37.95
CA PHE A 7 17.93 2.22 37.92
C PHE A 7 16.99 2.28 39.13
N PHE A 8 17.16 3.33 39.92
CA PHE A 8 16.37 3.66 41.11
C PHE A 8 15.03 4.30 40.73
N ILE A 9 13.94 3.78 41.27
CA ILE A 9 12.59 4.36 41.20
C ILE A 9 12.47 5.40 42.32
N GLY A 10 12.26 6.68 41.96
CA GLY A 10 11.92 7.75 42.89
C GLY A 10 10.43 8.09 42.81
N ALA A 11 9.65 7.62 43.77
CA ALA A 11 8.25 8.02 43.97
C ALA A 11 8.21 9.16 45.00
N MET A 12 7.69 10.33 44.61
CA MET A 12 7.51 11.48 45.48
C MET A 12 6.03 11.53 45.93
N PHE A 13 5.76 11.13 47.17
CA PHE A 13 4.47 11.31 47.85
C PHE A 13 4.56 12.55 48.75
N ILE A 14 3.68 13.53 48.52
CA ILE A 14 3.50 14.68 49.43
C ILE A 14 2.30 14.36 50.33
N PHE A 15 2.60 14.07 51.60
CA PHE A 15 1.64 14.01 52.71
C PHE A 15 1.58 15.39 53.38
N CYS A 16 0.41 16.01 53.42
CA CYS A 16 0.11 17.11 54.33
C CYS A 16 -0.92 16.63 55.35
N SER A 17 -0.46 16.47 56.59
CA SER A 17 -1.23 16.13 57.78
C SER A 17 -1.50 17.37 58.62
N PHE A 18 -2.75 17.56 59.06
CA PHE A 18 -3.10 18.44 60.18
C PHE A 18 -3.72 17.60 61.32
N PRO A 19 -3.37 17.85 62.59
CA PRO A 19 -3.83 17.05 63.72
C PRO A 19 -5.14 17.57 64.32
N ALA A 20 -5.84 16.66 64.98
CA ALA A 20 -7.08 16.85 65.72
C ALA A 20 -6.88 17.55 67.08
N LEU A 21 -7.92 18.21 67.58
CA LEU A 21 -8.12 18.47 69.01
C LEU A 21 -9.55 18.07 69.42
N ALA A 22 -9.62 17.26 70.49
CA ALA A 22 -10.82 16.82 71.20
C ALA A 22 -11.49 17.99 71.98
N VAL A 23 -12.74 17.94 72.46
CA VAL A 23 -13.26 17.22 73.66
C VAL A 23 -14.76 17.60 73.81
N ALA A 24 -15.60 16.72 74.38
CA ALA A 24 -16.93 16.99 74.96
C ALA A 24 -16.91 16.61 76.47
N PRO A 25 -17.94 16.77 77.36
CA PRO A 25 -19.25 17.48 77.32
C PRO A 25 -19.61 18.25 78.65
N SER A 26 -20.90 18.64 78.83
CA SER A 26 -21.63 19.06 80.09
C SER A 26 -21.44 20.52 80.56
N ASP A 27 -22.36 21.28 81.20
CA ASP A 27 -23.64 21.01 81.89
C ASP A 27 -24.41 22.35 82.17
N GLN A 28 -25.73 22.26 82.33
CA GLN A 28 -26.67 23.03 83.20
C GLN A 28 -26.92 24.59 83.22
N LYS A 29 -28.25 24.88 83.16
CA LYS A 29 -29.11 25.84 83.94
C LYS A 29 -29.11 27.39 83.71
N VAL A 30 -30.18 27.87 83.01
CA VAL A 30 -31.27 28.85 83.37
C VAL A 30 -30.99 29.85 84.53
N PRO A 31 -31.28 31.19 84.43
CA PRO A 31 -32.63 31.83 84.39
C PRO A 31 -32.72 33.13 83.53
N GLY A 32 -33.86 33.78 83.24
CA GLY A 32 -35.23 33.68 83.72
C GLY A 32 -36.18 34.52 82.84
N ARG A 33 -37.47 34.49 83.19
CA ARG A 33 -38.60 35.20 82.54
C ARG A 33 -38.95 36.47 83.33
N PRO A 34 -39.59 37.48 82.72
CA PRO A 34 -41.02 37.77 82.99
C PRO A 34 -41.82 37.99 81.69
N SER A 35 -43.00 37.38 81.49
CA SER A 35 -44.38 37.95 81.70
C SER A 35 -44.55 39.35 81.08
N GLU A 36 -45.54 39.68 80.26
CA GLU A 36 -46.94 39.26 80.13
C GLU A 36 -47.50 39.92 78.83
N GLY A 37 -48.56 39.39 78.21
CA GLY A 37 -49.36 40.17 77.26
C GLY A 37 -50.03 39.43 76.09
N GLY A 38 -51.25 38.94 76.32
CA GLY A 38 -52.41 39.22 75.43
C GLY A 38 -52.52 38.57 74.04
N VAL A 39 -53.17 37.41 74.00
CA VAL A 39 -54.26 36.99 73.07
C VAL A 39 -54.13 37.28 71.56
N SER A 40 -54.09 36.20 70.75
CA SER A 40 -55.14 35.94 69.75
C SER A 40 -54.92 34.58 69.07
N SER A 41 -55.89 33.69 69.25
CA SER A 41 -56.08 32.46 68.50
C SER A 41 -56.25 32.75 67.01
N ARG A 42 -55.30 32.30 66.19
CA ARG A 42 -55.49 32.09 64.75
C ARG A 42 -55.29 30.61 64.41
N MET A 43 -56.21 30.15 63.59
CA MET A 43 -56.42 28.78 63.16
C MET A 43 -55.15 28.10 62.66
N ILE A 44 -54.96 26.85 63.06
CA ILE A 44 -53.99 25.92 62.48
C ILE A 44 -54.45 25.63 61.05
N HIS A 45 -53.68 26.09 60.05
CA HIS A 45 -53.71 25.48 58.72
C HIS A 45 -52.97 24.13 58.80
N PRO A 46 -53.46 23.05 58.17
CA PRO A 46 -52.66 21.85 58.03
C PRO A 46 -51.42 22.21 57.21
N GLU A 47 -50.23 21.95 57.74
CA GLU A 47 -49.01 21.94 56.93
C GLU A 47 -49.23 20.94 55.80
N GLU A 48 -49.39 21.43 54.56
CA GLU A 48 -49.28 20.60 53.37
C GLU A 48 -47.91 19.91 53.41
N GLN A 49 -47.93 18.59 53.64
CA GLN A 49 -46.73 17.77 53.57
C GLN A 49 -46.11 17.95 52.19
N ARG A 50 -44.92 18.56 52.15
CA ARG A 50 -44.18 18.71 50.90
C ARG A 50 -43.75 17.32 50.41
N PRO A 51 -43.93 17.01 49.12
CA PRO A 51 -43.54 15.71 48.55
C PRO A 51 -42.06 15.42 48.80
N VAL A 52 -41.74 14.18 49.23
CA VAL A 52 -40.37 13.75 49.54
C VAL A 52 -39.95 12.67 48.53
N LEU A 53 -39.33 13.12 47.44
CA LEU A 53 -38.84 12.23 46.38
C LEU A 53 -37.62 11.44 46.88
N THR A 54 -37.76 10.12 46.92
CA THR A 54 -36.67 9.18 47.19
C THR A 54 -36.20 8.54 45.89
N ILE A 55 -34.88 8.48 45.70
CA ILE A 55 -34.27 7.94 44.49
C ILE A 55 -33.18 6.95 44.89
N MET A 56 -33.26 5.74 44.34
CA MET A 56 -32.29 4.67 44.58
C MET A 56 -31.85 3.99 43.28
N PRO A 57 -30.54 3.91 42.99
CA PRO A 57 -29.46 4.68 43.61
C PRO A 57 -29.50 6.16 43.18
N ARG A 58 -28.73 7.06 43.78
CA ARG A 58 -28.60 8.46 43.29
C ARG A 58 -27.63 8.59 42.10
N GLU A 59 -26.84 7.55 41.88
CA GLU A 59 -25.85 7.46 40.81
C GLU A 59 -25.77 6.02 40.33
N ILE A 60 -25.78 5.83 39.01
CA ILE A 60 -25.51 4.53 38.37
C ILE A 60 -24.16 4.60 37.66
N ASP A 61 -23.37 3.53 37.78
CA ASP A 61 -22.16 3.33 36.99
C ASP A 61 -22.46 2.28 35.92
N LEU A 62 -22.45 2.71 34.65
CA LEU A 62 -22.67 1.85 33.49
C LEU A 62 -21.39 1.13 33.04
N GLY A 63 -20.25 1.41 33.69
CA GLY A 63 -18.97 0.80 33.42
C GLY A 63 -18.36 1.20 32.07
N LEU A 64 -17.53 0.31 31.52
CA LEU A 64 -16.83 0.51 30.26
C LEU A 64 -17.74 0.17 29.08
N ILE A 65 -17.99 1.15 28.21
CA ILE A 65 -18.83 1.00 27.02
C ILE A 65 -17.96 1.08 25.76
N LYS A 66 -18.03 0.04 24.92
CA LYS A 66 -17.35 -0.04 23.63
C LYS A 66 -18.15 0.71 22.56
N PRO A 67 -17.50 1.29 21.52
CA PRO A 67 -18.20 1.73 20.33
C PRO A 67 -19.06 0.60 19.73
N GLY A 68 -20.27 0.93 19.27
CA GLY A 68 -21.25 -0.03 18.76
C GLY A 68 -22.04 -0.78 19.85
N SER A 69 -21.78 -0.52 21.14
CA SER A 69 -22.46 -1.20 22.27
C SER A 69 -23.43 -0.30 23.01
N THR A 70 -24.35 -0.94 23.75
CA THR A 70 -25.33 -0.28 24.62
C THR A 70 -25.17 -0.75 26.06
N ALA A 71 -25.20 0.18 27.01
CA ALA A 71 -25.27 -0.12 28.45
C ALA A 71 -26.62 0.31 29.02
N LEU A 72 -27.07 -0.42 30.04
CA LEU A 72 -28.38 -0.24 30.67
C LEU A 72 -28.21 0.05 32.16
N GLY A 73 -29.04 0.95 32.69
CA GLY A 73 -29.16 1.19 34.12
C GLY A 73 -30.57 1.61 34.50
N GLU A 74 -30.85 1.61 35.80
CA GLU A 74 -32.19 1.83 36.32
C GLU A 74 -32.12 2.65 37.61
N PHE A 75 -32.99 3.66 37.68
CA PHE A 75 -33.29 4.39 38.90
C PHE A 75 -34.67 4.01 39.39
N LYS A 76 -34.82 3.79 40.69
CA LYS A 76 -36.13 3.63 41.34
C LYS A 76 -36.52 4.93 42.03
N LEU A 77 -37.67 5.48 41.66
CA LEU A 77 -38.23 6.71 42.19
C LEU A 77 -39.48 6.38 43.01
N SER A 78 -39.57 6.87 44.24
CA SER A 78 -40.76 6.71 45.09
C SER A 78 -41.03 7.98 45.90
N ASP A 79 -42.30 8.25 46.20
CA ASP A 79 -42.74 9.30 47.11
C ASP A 79 -43.03 8.69 48.48
N LEU A 80 -42.47 9.25 49.55
CA LEU A 80 -42.75 8.79 50.92
C LEU A 80 -44.04 9.39 51.51
N THR A 81 -44.69 10.30 50.79
CA THR A 81 -46.00 10.86 51.19
C THR A 81 -47.15 10.00 50.64
N THR A 82 -48.34 10.09 51.25
CA THR A 82 -49.53 9.30 50.83
C THR A 82 -50.16 9.77 49.51
N GLY A 83 -49.51 10.69 48.78
CA GLY A 83 -49.97 11.24 47.51
C GLY A 83 -49.25 10.65 46.28
N SER A 84 -49.69 11.08 45.09
CA SER A 84 -48.95 10.90 43.83
C SER A 84 -48.34 12.24 43.42
N MET A 85 -47.05 12.25 43.05
CA MET A 85 -46.37 13.43 42.52
C MET A 85 -45.99 13.24 41.05
N GLU A 86 -46.06 14.31 40.27
CA GLU A 86 -45.53 14.33 38.91
C GLU A 86 -44.07 14.85 38.94
N CYS A 87 -43.17 14.07 38.38
CA CYS A 87 -41.77 14.42 38.18
C CYS A 87 -41.46 14.47 36.68
N ALA A 88 -40.60 15.36 36.23
CA ALA A 88 -40.17 15.39 34.84
C ALA A 88 -38.64 15.26 34.72
N ALA A 89 -38.17 14.27 33.96
CA ALA A 89 -36.77 14.10 33.63
C ALA A 89 -36.40 14.83 32.34
N SER A 90 -35.28 15.54 32.33
CA SER A 90 -34.76 16.24 31.14
C SER A 90 -33.43 15.68 30.67
N CYS A 91 -33.06 15.97 29.42
CA CYS A 91 -31.74 15.62 28.90
C CYS A 91 -30.62 16.27 29.72
N PRO A 92 -29.45 15.61 29.82
CA PRO A 92 -28.29 16.21 30.48
C PRO A 92 -27.81 17.49 29.78
N ASP A 93 -27.10 18.34 30.53
CA ASP A 93 -26.68 19.66 30.03
C ASP A 93 -25.86 19.60 28.73
N GLY A 94 -26.35 20.36 27.75
CA GLY A 94 -25.80 20.48 26.41
C GLY A 94 -25.93 19.21 25.56
N TRP A 95 -26.85 18.30 25.88
CA TRP A 95 -27.30 17.24 24.97
C TRP A 95 -28.47 17.75 24.13
N GLU A 96 -28.49 17.35 22.87
CA GLU A 96 -29.57 17.67 21.93
C GLU A 96 -30.73 16.68 22.11
N VAL A 97 -31.97 17.18 22.11
CA VAL A 97 -33.17 16.35 22.21
C VAL A 97 -33.55 15.86 20.82
N ILE A 98 -33.57 14.54 20.61
CA ILE A 98 -33.92 13.92 19.33
C ILE A 98 -35.41 13.55 19.29
N SER A 99 -35.97 13.10 20.41
CA SER A 99 -37.39 12.74 20.54
C SER A 99 -37.87 13.00 21.97
N GLY A 100 -39.00 13.70 22.13
CA GLY A 100 -39.54 14.15 23.41
C GLY A 100 -39.21 15.61 23.75
N LYS A 101 -39.63 16.08 24.93
CA LYS A 101 -39.20 17.38 25.52
C LYS A 101 -38.66 17.16 26.93
N ALA A 102 -39.55 16.74 27.82
CA ALA A 102 -39.24 16.22 29.15
C ALA A 102 -40.04 14.93 29.32
N LEU A 103 -39.50 13.96 30.03
CA LEU A 103 -40.14 12.68 30.31
C LEU A 103 -40.93 12.80 31.61
N PRO A 104 -42.27 12.90 31.57
CA PRO A 104 -43.06 12.87 32.79
C PRO A 104 -43.03 11.46 33.40
N VAL A 105 -42.85 11.39 34.71
CA VAL A 105 -42.78 10.19 35.54
C VAL A 105 -43.77 10.39 36.69
N ASN A 106 -44.77 9.52 36.79
CA ASN A 106 -45.73 9.59 37.87
C ASN A 106 -45.19 8.78 39.04
N VAL A 107 -44.82 9.45 40.12
CA VAL A 107 -44.19 8.82 41.28
C VAL A 107 -45.23 8.69 42.40
N SER A 108 -45.35 7.49 42.96
CA SER A 108 -46.22 7.19 44.10
C SER A 108 -45.42 6.51 45.21
N HIS A 109 -46.10 6.02 46.26
CA HIS A 109 -45.46 5.18 47.27
C HIS A 109 -44.89 3.87 46.68
N GLU A 110 -45.49 3.35 45.61
CA GLU A 110 -44.90 2.23 44.86
C GLU A 110 -43.77 2.73 43.96
N PRO A 111 -42.54 2.16 44.06
CA PRO A 111 -41.40 2.63 43.28
C PRO A 111 -41.59 2.44 41.77
N VAL A 112 -41.37 3.51 41.01
CA VAL A 112 -41.38 3.52 39.55
C VAL A 112 -39.96 3.47 39.01
N SER A 113 -39.76 2.66 37.98
CA SER A 113 -38.47 2.51 37.29
C SER A 113 -38.29 3.56 36.20
N LEU A 114 -37.25 4.38 36.33
CA LEU A 114 -36.69 5.17 35.24
C LEU A 114 -35.50 4.39 34.66
N ARG A 115 -35.70 3.79 33.49
CA ARG A 115 -34.66 3.05 32.77
C ARG A 115 -33.84 3.99 31.91
N VAL A 116 -32.53 3.80 31.90
CA VAL A 116 -31.57 4.55 31.10
C VAL A 116 -30.80 3.58 30.21
N GLU A 117 -30.87 3.80 28.89
CA GLU A 117 -30.09 3.08 27.90
C GLU A 117 -29.10 4.04 27.24
N LEU A 118 -27.81 3.77 27.35
CA LEU A 118 -26.76 4.58 26.74
C LEU A 118 -26.08 3.79 25.63
N THR A 119 -26.24 4.26 24.38
CA THR A 119 -25.62 3.65 23.20
C THR A 119 -24.50 4.54 22.69
N ILE A 120 -23.33 3.96 22.44
CA ILE A 120 -22.21 4.65 21.79
C ILE A 120 -22.15 4.18 20.34
N ALA A 121 -22.34 5.08 19.38
CA ALA A 121 -22.27 4.75 17.97
C ALA A 121 -20.86 4.27 17.57
N GLU A 122 -20.80 3.35 16.61
CA GLU A 122 -19.57 2.93 15.97
C GLU A 122 -19.00 4.08 15.12
N LEU A 123 -17.68 4.29 15.19
CA LEU A 123 -17.02 5.28 14.35
C LEU A 123 -16.88 4.70 12.93
N LEU A 124 -17.68 5.20 11.99
CA LEU A 124 -17.46 4.92 10.58
C LEU A 124 -16.11 5.53 10.14
N GLU A 125 -15.27 4.73 9.49
CA GLU A 125 -13.93 5.07 8.99
C GLU A 125 -13.86 6.44 8.26
N LYS A 126 -14.95 6.85 7.60
CA LYS A 126 -15.08 8.11 6.85
C LYS A 126 -14.94 9.39 7.69
N ALA A 127 -15.15 9.34 9.01
CA ALA A 127 -15.09 10.52 9.88
C ALA A 127 -13.67 10.85 10.40
N ARG A 128 -12.66 10.03 10.09
CA ARG A 128 -11.29 10.17 10.61
C ARG A 128 -10.36 11.07 9.80
N ALA A 129 -10.80 11.62 8.66
CA ALA A 129 -9.95 12.37 7.71
C ALA A 129 -9.55 13.80 8.14
N GLY A 130 -9.61 14.14 9.43
CA GLY A 130 -9.25 15.45 9.98
C GLY A 130 -8.11 15.37 11.00
N LYS A 131 -6.99 16.06 10.71
CA LYS A 131 -5.80 16.12 11.59
C LYS A 131 -6.10 16.61 13.02
N SER A 132 -5.44 15.96 13.99
CA SER A 132 -5.14 16.38 15.38
C SER A 132 -6.23 16.44 16.46
N ALA A 133 -7.51 16.24 16.15
CA ALA A 133 -8.54 16.18 17.20
C ALA A 133 -8.81 14.72 17.63
N PRO A 134 -8.90 14.42 18.95
CA PRO A 134 -9.30 13.09 19.40
C PRO A 134 -10.71 12.77 18.89
N PRO A 135 -10.97 11.52 18.46
CA PRO A 135 -12.26 11.13 17.89
C PRO A 135 -13.38 11.38 18.89
N ALA A 136 -14.46 11.97 18.42
CA ALA A 136 -15.66 12.22 19.20
C ALA A 136 -16.73 11.20 18.81
N TYR A 137 -17.28 10.52 19.81
CA TYR A 137 -18.26 9.45 19.69
C TYR A 137 -19.66 10.03 19.85
N ALA A 138 -20.57 9.68 18.95
CA ALA A 138 -21.98 10.01 19.12
C ALA A 138 -22.58 9.11 20.21
N ALA A 139 -22.89 9.69 21.36
CA ALA A 139 -23.58 9.02 22.47
C ALA A 139 -25.07 9.35 22.41
N LYS A 140 -25.91 8.32 22.46
CA LYS A 140 -27.38 8.41 22.47
C LYS A 140 -27.91 7.84 23.78
N MET A 141 -28.56 8.67 24.58
CA MET A 141 -29.15 8.30 25.85
C MET A 141 -30.67 8.25 25.69
N LYS A 142 -31.26 7.07 25.88
CA LYS A 142 -32.71 6.85 25.92
C LYS A 142 -33.14 6.68 27.38
N MET A 143 -34.10 7.48 27.81
CA MET A 143 -34.74 7.36 29.11
C MET A 143 -36.18 6.88 28.94
N GLN A 144 -36.63 5.93 29.75
CA GLN A 144 -37.96 5.35 29.67
C GLN A 144 -38.60 5.19 31.05
N ALA A 145 -39.85 5.63 31.16
CA ALA A 145 -40.72 5.46 32.33
C ALA A 145 -42.19 5.50 31.87
N ASP A 146 -43.07 4.72 32.51
CA ASP A 146 -44.52 4.72 32.26
C ASP A 146 -44.93 4.61 30.77
N GLY A 147 -44.18 3.83 29.98
CA GLY A 147 -44.40 3.65 28.55
C GLY A 147 -44.04 4.85 27.67
N LYS A 148 -43.53 5.94 28.26
CA LYS A 148 -43.02 7.13 27.56
C LYS A 148 -41.51 7.08 27.46
N GLU A 149 -40.96 7.74 26.44
CA GLU A 149 -39.51 7.80 26.22
C GLU A 149 -39.02 9.22 25.89
N LEU A 150 -37.77 9.48 26.24
CA LEU A 150 -37.02 10.69 25.90
C LEU A 150 -35.65 10.26 25.37
N ILE A 151 -35.25 10.78 24.21
CA ILE A 151 -33.99 10.44 23.55
C ILE A 151 -33.13 11.70 23.41
N CYS A 152 -31.94 11.63 23.98
CA CYS A 152 -30.94 12.69 23.96
C CYS A 152 -29.69 12.23 23.21
N GLN A 153 -28.99 13.14 22.54
CA GLN A 153 -27.73 12.85 21.85
C GLN A 153 -26.65 13.89 22.14
N LYS A 154 -25.38 13.47 22.22
CA LYS A 154 -24.23 14.35 22.30
C LYS A 154 -22.97 13.69 21.74
N SER A 155 -22.06 14.50 21.19
CA SER A 155 -20.73 14.05 20.82
C SER A 155 -19.78 14.13 22.03
N LEU A 156 -19.17 12.99 22.41
CA LEU A 156 -18.32 12.85 23.60
C LEU A 156 -16.94 12.30 23.23
N LYS A 157 -15.89 12.70 23.94
CA LYS A 157 -14.53 12.12 23.76
C LYS A 157 -14.42 10.75 24.42
N ALA A 158 -13.44 9.93 24.06
CA ALA A 158 -13.10 8.74 24.85
C ALA A 158 -12.68 9.13 26.28
N GLY A 159 -12.87 8.22 27.24
CA GLY A 159 -12.54 8.45 28.65
C GLY A 159 -13.76 8.45 29.57
N GLN A 160 -13.58 8.93 30.80
CA GLN A 160 -14.61 8.90 31.84
C GLN A 160 -15.58 10.08 31.69
N HIS A 161 -16.87 9.80 31.86
CA HIS A 161 -17.95 10.76 31.78
C HIS A 161 -18.93 10.55 32.92
N ARG A 162 -19.27 11.65 33.58
CA ARG A 162 -20.37 11.73 34.53
C ARG A 162 -21.38 12.75 34.00
N LYS A 163 -22.65 12.35 33.85
CA LYS A 163 -23.72 13.21 33.33
C LYS A 163 -24.87 13.30 34.31
N ALA A 164 -25.35 14.51 34.54
CA ALA A 164 -26.50 14.79 35.39
C ALA A 164 -27.79 14.72 34.56
N ILE A 165 -28.76 13.94 34.99
CA ILE A 165 -30.14 14.00 34.52
C ILE A 165 -30.89 14.86 35.54
N ALA A 166 -31.45 15.98 35.09
CA ALA A 166 -32.23 16.84 35.96
C ALA A 166 -33.67 16.32 36.06
N LEU A 167 -34.15 16.25 37.29
CA LEU A 167 -35.51 15.90 37.68
C LEU A 167 -36.17 17.15 38.27
N THR A 168 -37.27 17.58 37.71
CA THR A 168 -38.07 18.69 38.26
C THR A 168 -39.34 18.13 38.90
N PHE A 169 -39.63 18.57 40.12
CA PHE A 169 -40.84 18.25 40.87
C PHE A 169 -41.20 19.42 41.79
N ALA A 170 -42.38 19.37 42.42
CA ALA A 170 -42.88 20.46 43.27
C ALA A 170 -41.94 20.83 44.45
N GLY A 171 -41.07 19.91 44.89
CA GLY A 171 -40.08 20.14 45.93
C GLY A 171 -38.78 20.79 45.45
N GLY A 172 -38.64 21.08 44.15
CA GLY A 172 -37.47 21.73 43.55
C GLY A 172 -36.72 20.82 42.56
N PRO A 173 -35.73 21.36 41.84
CA PRO A 173 -34.92 20.57 40.92
C PRO A 173 -33.93 19.67 41.68
N MET A 174 -33.75 18.44 41.22
CA MET A 174 -32.77 17.48 41.73
C MET A 174 -32.01 16.82 40.58
N ASN A 175 -30.75 16.47 40.80
CA ASN A 175 -29.93 15.78 39.80
C ASN A 175 -29.65 14.33 40.24
N ILE A 176 -29.79 13.41 39.29
CA ILE A 176 -29.27 12.05 39.39
C ILE A 176 -28.12 11.88 38.40
N PHE A 177 -27.20 10.97 38.67
CA PHE A 177 -25.96 10.88 37.89
C PHE A 177 -25.78 9.54 37.19
N VAL A 178 -25.30 9.60 35.96
CA VAL A 178 -24.87 8.44 35.17
C VAL A 178 -23.38 8.57 34.94
N ASP A 179 -22.59 7.68 35.55
CA ASP A 179 -21.16 7.53 35.30
C ASP A 179 -20.94 6.41 34.27
N PHE A 180 -20.00 6.63 33.35
CA PHE A 180 -19.59 5.65 32.36
C PHE A 180 -18.22 5.99 31.78
N ARG A 181 -17.55 5.00 31.21
CA ARG A 181 -16.29 5.17 30.50
C ARG A 181 -16.44 4.75 29.05
N ILE A 182 -16.20 5.67 28.12
CA ILE A 182 -16.12 5.32 26.69
C ILE A 182 -14.72 4.74 26.43
N GLN A 183 -14.67 3.48 26.01
CA GLN A 183 -13.43 2.87 25.55
C GLN A 183 -12.99 3.58 24.26
N PRO A 184 -11.75 4.10 24.19
CA PRO A 184 -11.23 4.58 22.91
C PRO A 184 -11.20 3.41 21.94
N ASP A 185 -11.66 3.63 20.71
CA ASP A 185 -11.60 2.63 19.66
C ASP A 185 -10.14 2.18 19.48
N GLN A 186 -9.87 0.94 19.88
CA GLN A 186 -8.58 0.30 19.67
C GLN A 186 -8.65 -0.25 18.26
N THR A 187 -8.07 0.48 17.30
CA THR A 187 -7.85 -0.13 15.99
C THR A 187 -6.94 -1.34 16.21
N SER A 188 -7.47 -2.51 15.87
CA SER A 188 -6.71 -3.76 15.92
C SER A 188 -5.40 -3.58 15.15
N PRO A 189 -4.32 -4.28 15.54
CA PRO A 189 -3.09 -4.26 14.76
C PRO A 189 -3.41 -4.55 13.29
N SER A 190 -2.77 -3.85 12.38
CA SER A 190 -3.02 -4.01 10.95
C SER A 190 -1.70 -3.94 10.23
N ILE A 191 -1.23 -5.08 9.76
CA ILE A 191 -0.01 -5.16 8.97
C ILE A 191 -0.20 -4.45 7.63
N SER A 192 0.83 -3.73 7.17
CA SER A 192 0.87 -3.08 5.87
C SER A 192 2.26 -3.29 5.27
N LEU A 193 2.30 -3.93 4.10
CA LEU A 193 3.52 -4.30 3.38
C LEU A 193 3.76 -3.37 2.19
N ASN A 194 4.98 -2.86 2.04
CA ASN A 194 5.37 -2.00 0.93
C ASN A 194 6.77 -2.34 0.38
N PRO A 195 6.89 -2.85 -0.86
CA PRO A 195 5.81 -3.32 -1.72
C PRO A 195 5.21 -4.63 -1.18
N GLN A 196 3.95 -4.90 -1.52
CA GLN A 196 3.32 -6.21 -1.23
C GLN A 196 3.67 -7.26 -2.29
N ARG A 197 4.16 -6.84 -3.45
CA ARG A 197 4.56 -7.72 -4.56
C ARG A 197 5.95 -7.38 -5.05
N LEU A 198 6.80 -8.39 -5.12
CA LEU A 198 8.18 -8.28 -5.56
C LEU A 198 8.34 -8.90 -6.95
N ASP A 199 8.59 -8.06 -7.95
CA ASP A 199 9.00 -8.50 -9.28
C ASP A 199 10.53 -8.36 -9.40
N LEU A 200 11.22 -9.50 -9.46
CA LEU A 200 12.67 -9.55 -9.66
C LEU A 200 13.06 -9.52 -11.14
N GLY A 201 12.08 -9.39 -12.03
CA GLY A 201 12.26 -9.32 -13.47
C GLY A 201 12.84 -10.60 -14.04
N SER A 202 13.59 -10.43 -15.13
CA SER A 202 14.24 -11.51 -15.85
C SER A 202 15.70 -11.66 -15.42
N GLN A 203 16.07 -12.87 -14.99
CA GLN A 203 17.36 -13.16 -14.38
C GLN A 203 17.97 -14.42 -14.98
N PRO A 204 19.29 -14.49 -15.14
CA PRO A 204 19.96 -15.74 -15.43
C PRO A 204 19.92 -16.67 -14.19
N PRO A 205 20.05 -17.99 -14.38
CA PRO A 205 20.17 -18.93 -13.27
C PRO A 205 21.47 -18.68 -12.46
N GLY A 206 21.50 -19.14 -11.21
CA GLY A 206 22.73 -19.11 -10.40
C GLY A 206 23.01 -17.81 -9.64
N LYS A 207 22.05 -16.89 -9.55
CA LYS A 207 22.18 -15.65 -8.79
C LYS A 207 21.41 -15.69 -7.47
N ILE A 208 21.98 -15.04 -6.45
CA ILE A 208 21.26 -14.68 -5.23
C ILE A 208 20.84 -13.22 -5.38
N LEU A 209 19.54 -12.98 -5.35
CA LEU A 209 18.93 -11.66 -5.49
C LEU A 209 18.41 -11.21 -4.12
N SER A 210 18.33 -9.90 -3.90
CA SER A 210 17.85 -9.33 -2.64
C SER A 210 16.92 -8.16 -2.91
N LYS A 211 15.77 -8.14 -2.22
CA LYS A 211 14.77 -7.07 -2.24
C LYS A 211 14.37 -6.72 -0.81
N LYS A 212 13.75 -5.55 -0.63
CA LYS A 212 13.26 -5.09 0.66
C LYS A 212 11.74 -5.00 0.65
N ILE A 213 11.13 -5.36 1.78
CA ILE A 213 9.74 -5.07 2.10
C ILE A 213 9.74 -4.22 3.37
N GLU A 214 9.07 -3.08 3.32
CA GLU A 214 8.75 -2.26 4.48
C GLU A 214 7.48 -2.81 5.13
N LEU A 215 7.58 -3.18 6.41
CA LEU A 215 6.46 -3.61 7.23
C LEU A 215 6.10 -2.49 8.19
N THR A 216 4.83 -2.11 8.19
CA THR A 216 4.27 -1.08 9.06
C THR A 216 3.02 -1.59 9.76
N ASN A 217 2.75 -1.06 10.95
CA ASN A 217 1.49 -1.27 11.64
C ASN A 217 0.60 -0.03 11.47
N LYS A 218 -0.53 -0.20 10.79
CA LYS A 218 -1.57 0.84 10.63
C LYS A 218 -2.52 0.90 11.83
N GLY A 219 -2.51 -0.14 12.67
CA GLY A 219 -3.24 -0.19 13.94
C GLY A 219 -2.57 0.64 15.03
N ARG A 220 -3.22 0.72 16.19
CA ARG A 220 -2.66 1.41 17.38
C ARG A 220 -2.08 0.46 18.41
N GLU A 221 -2.55 -0.79 18.40
CA GLU A 221 -2.04 -1.88 19.24
C GLU A 221 -0.77 -2.48 18.64
N ARG A 222 0.09 -3.08 19.48
CA ARG A 222 1.33 -3.72 19.02
C ARG A 222 1.02 -4.87 18.07
N LEU A 223 1.56 -4.81 16.85
CA LEU A 223 1.54 -5.90 15.90
C LEU A 223 2.64 -6.90 16.27
N GLN A 224 2.29 -8.17 16.42
CA GLN A 224 3.24 -9.27 16.50
C GLN A 224 3.13 -10.06 15.20
N TRP A 225 4.26 -10.37 14.58
CA TRP A 225 4.27 -11.03 13.28
C TRP A 225 5.40 -12.06 13.16
N SER A 226 5.16 -13.09 12.36
CA SER A 226 6.15 -14.12 12.01
C SER A 226 5.90 -14.65 10.60
N ILE A 227 6.94 -15.15 9.97
CA ILE A 227 6.88 -15.71 8.63
C ILE A 227 6.78 -17.23 8.75
N ILE A 228 5.75 -17.79 8.14
CA ILE A 228 5.51 -19.22 8.12
C ILE A 228 5.84 -19.79 6.74
N ASP A 229 6.36 -21.01 6.70
CA ASP A 229 6.56 -21.71 5.43
C ASP A 229 5.17 -22.04 4.86
N SER A 230 4.87 -21.49 3.68
CA SER A 230 3.61 -21.71 2.96
C SER A 230 3.38 -23.18 2.58
N ARG A 231 4.35 -24.06 2.78
CA ARG A 231 4.23 -25.53 2.64
C ARG A 231 3.86 -26.23 3.94
N GLU A 232 4.11 -25.60 5.08
CA GLU A 232 3.86 -26.16 6.41
C GLU A 232 2.50 -25.73 6.97
N ALA A 233 1.91 -24.64 6.45
CA ALA A 233 0.57 -24.18 6.78
C ALA A 233 -0.56 -25.15 6.36
N GLY A 234 -0.30 -26.04 5.39
CA GLY A 234 -1.30 -26.88 4.74
C GLY A 234 -1.21 -28.37 5.05
N LYS A 235 -1.29 -28.80 6.33
CA LYS A 235 -1.49 -30.23 6.65
C LYS A 235 -2.87 -30.79 6.23
N SER A 236 -3.72 -30.01 5.56
CA SER A 236 -5.07 -30.41 5.15
C SER A 236 -5.51 -29.95 3.75
N LEU A 237 -4.63 -29.38 2.92
CA LEU A 237 -5.00 -28.90 1.58
C LEU A 237 -4.13 -29.53 0.49
N PRO A 238 -4.70 -29.80 -0.70
CA PRO A 238 -3.94 -30.30 -1.85
C PRO A 238 -2.78 -29.36 -2.22
N PRO A 239 -1.75 -29.85 -2.92
CA PRO A 239 -0.62 -29.01 -3.33
C PRO A 239 -1.15 -27.77 -4.04
N ALA A 240 -0.71 -26.59 -3.61
CA ALA A 240 -1.09 -25.32 -4.23
C ALA A 240 -0.84 -25.41 -5.74
N GLU A 241 -1.91 -25.28 -6.54
CA GLU A 241 -1.82 -25.32 -8.00
C GLU A 241 -0.84 -24.25 -8.49
N PRO A 242 -0.07 -24.52 -9.56
CA PRO A 242 0.80 -23.51 -10.14
C PRO A 242 -0.03 -22.28 -10.50
N LYS A 243 0.45 -21.10 -10.07
CA LYS A 243 -0.21 -19.83 -10.37
C LYS A 243 -0.24 -19.67 -11.89
N GLN A 244 -1.39 -19.37 -12.48
CA GLN A 244 -1.50 -19.05 -13.91
C GLN A 244 -1.40 -17.54 -14.16
N GLU A 245 -0.69 -16.84 -13.28
CA GLU A 245 -0.65 -15.39 -13.22
C GLU A 245 0.76 -14.88 -12.89
N ARG A 246 1.16 -13.78 -13.52
CA ARG A 246 2.43 -13.11 -13.26
C ARG A 246 2.26 -11.63 -13.02
N TYR A 247 2.78 -11.14 -11.91
CA TYR A 247 2.90 -9.71 -11.64
C TYR A 247 4.12 -9.10 -12.36
N PHE A 248 3.92 -7.91 -12.93
CA PHE A 248 4.93 -7.07 -13.54
C PHE A 248 4.94 -5.71 -12.85
N SER A 249 6.04 -5.39 -12.19
CA SER A 249 6.18 -4.13 -11.44
C SER A 249 6.58 -2.97 -12.34
N PHE A 250 5.92 -1.83 -12.19
CA PHE A 250 6.30 -0.56 -12.82
C PHE A 250 7.33 0.22 -12.00
N LEU A 251 7.89 -0.37 -10.93
CA LEU A 251 8.90 0.24 -10.09
C LEU A 251 10.18 0.60 -10.87
N GLN A 252 10.60 1.86 -10.80
CA GLN A 252 11.91 2.30 -11.27
C GLN A 252 12.88 2.37 -10.08
N GLU A 253 13.88 1.49 -10.08
CA GLU A 253 14.84 1.36 -8.98
C GLU A 253 15.99 2.38 -9.06
N GLU A 254 16.42 2.71 -10.27
CA GLU A 254 17.44 3.74 -10.52
C GLU A 254 16.72 5.02 -10.96
N LEU A 255 16.62 6.00 -10.06
CA LEU A 255 15.99 7.29 -10.33
C LEU A 255 17.02 8.25 -10.96
N PRO A 256 16.92 8.58 -12.25
CA PRO A 256 17.90 9.45 -12.91
C PRO A 256 17.69 10.93 -12.58
N GLU A 257 16.45 11.36 -12.30
CA GLU A 257 16.10 12.73 -11.89
C GLU A 257 14.91 12.73 -10.90
N PRO A 258 14.95 13.51 -9.80
CA PRO A 258 13.84 13.57 -8.85
C PRO A 258 12.55 14.13 -9.47
N GLY A 259 11.43 13.43 -9.28
CA GLY A 259 10.10 13.96 -9.58
C GLY A 259 9.58 13.75 -11.00
N LYS A 260 10.34 13.11 -11.89
CA LYS A 260 9.88 12.66 -13.21
C LYS A 260 9.98 11.14 -13.30
N TYR A 261 8.91 10.48 -13.72
CA TYR A 261 8.95 9.05 -13.96
C TYR A 261 9.50 8.75 -15.36
N LEU A 262 10.47 7.84 -15.43
CA LEU A 262 10.97 7.26 -16.68
C LEU A 262 10.63 5.77 -16.72
N ILE A 263 10.17 5.32 -17.88
CA ILE A 263 9.85 3.90 -18.11
C ILE A 263 11.14 3.09 -17.94
N PRO A 264 11.17 2.10 -17.03
CA PRO A 264 12.34 1.26 -16.85
C PRO A 264 12.75 0.57 -18.16
N GLU A 265 14.06 0.50 -18.44
CA GLU A 265 14.73 -0.73 -18.92
C GLU A 265 13.84 -1.75 -19.65
N ARG A 266 13.39 -2.67 -18.80
CA ARG A 266 12.62 -3.87 -19.08
C ARG A 266 11.19 -3.63 -19.60
N LEU A 267 10.67 -2.41 -19.54
CA LEU A 267 9.29 -2.06 -19.92
C LEU A 267 9.20 -1.20 -21.19
N LYS A 268 10.32 -0.78 -21.77
CA LYS A 268 10.34 0.18 -22.90
C LYS A 268 9.51 -0.22 -24.11
N ASP A 269 9.52 -1.51 -24.46
CA ASP A 269 8.78 -2.02 -25.62
C ASP A 269 7.32 -2.34 -25.26
N ALA A 270 7.04 -2.54 -23.97
CA ALA A 270 5.72 -2.91 -23.47
C ALA A 270 4.89 -1.70 -23.04
N MET A 271 5.50 -0.62 -22.59
CA MET A 271 4.84 0.50 -21.92
C MET A 271 5.05 1.82 -22.66
N GLU A 272 3.99 2.61 -22.79
CA GLU A 272 4.04 3.97 -23.31
C GLU A 272 3.31 4.91 -22.36
N LEU A 273 3.87 6.10 -22.14
CA LEU A 273 3.30 7.13 -21.29
C LEU A 273 3.05 8.40 -22.10
N THR A 274 1.85 8.96 -21.97
CA THR A 274 1.48 10.26 -22.51
C THR A 274 1.04 11.18 -21.37
N GLY A 275 1.49 12.43 -21.38
CA GLY A 275 1.21 13.42 -20.32
C GLY A 275 2.36 13.60 -19.33
N LYS A 276 2.10 14.34 -18.25
CA LYS A 276 3.12 14.71 -17.24
C LYS A 276 3.10 13.72 -16.07
N TRP A 277 3.82 12.62 -16.23
CA TRP A 277 3.97 11.60 -15.18
C TRP A 277 5.10 11.95 -14.21
N ALA A 278 4.73 12.10 -12.93
CA ALA A 278 5.68 12.22 -11.84
C ALA A 278 6.03 10.85 -11.29
N GLU A 279 7.07 10.78 -10.46
CA GLU A 279 7.44 9.57 -9.73
C GLU A 279 7.10 9.73 -8.25
N LYS A 280 6.68 8.62 -7.62
CA LYS A 280 6.51 8.50 -6.16
C LYS A 280 6.91 7.08 -5.73
N ASN A 281 7.92 6.98 -4.87
CA ASN A 281 8.49 5.70 -4.39
C ASN A 281 8.89 4.74 -5.53
N GLY A 282 9.38 5.28 -6.64
CA GLY A 282 9.75 4.61 -7.87
C GLY A 282 8.59 4.29 -8.80
N TYR A 283 7.33 4.55 -8.42
CA TYR A 283 6.16 4.25 -9.25
C TYR A 283 5.66 5.47 -10.05
N PRO A 284 5.03 5.24 -11.22
CA PRO A 284 4.40 6.31 -11.99
C PRO A 284 3.19 6.88 -11.24
N LEU A 285 3.21 8.19 -11.05
CA LEU A 285 2.17 8.98 -10.39
C LEU A 285 1.67 10.07 -11.35
N MET A 286 0.37 10.08 -11.61
CA MET A 286 -0.32 11.24 -12.14
C MET A 286 -0.76 12.12 -10.96
N LYS A 287 -0.23 13.34 -10.82
CA LYS A 287 -0.61 14.26 -9.73
C LYS A 287 -1.84 15.10 -10.08
N SER A 288 -1.89 15.62 -11.30
CA SER A 288 -2.99 16.44 -11.82
C SER A 288 -2.92 16.53 -13.34
N GLY A 289 -4.08 16.65 -13.97
CA GLY A 289 -4.22 16.78 -15.43
C GLY A 289 -4.66 15.49 -16.12
N ALA A 290 -4.51 15.48 -17.44
CA ALA A 290 -4.84 14.33 -18.28
C ALA A 290 -3.58 13.60 -18.74
N GLY A 291 -3.63 12.29 -18.76
CA GLY A 291 -2.56 11.45 -19.27
C GLY A 291 -3.04 10.04 -19.58
N SER A 292 -2.21 9.28 -20.27
CA SER A 292 -2.49 7.87 -20.54
C SER A 292 -1.27 7.00 -20.30
N LEU A 293 -1.54 5.78 -19.84
CA LEU A 293 -0.58 4.69 -19.69
C LEU A 293 -1.07 3.54 -20.55
N LYS A 294 -0.29 3.20 -21.58
CA LYS A 294 -0.54 2.06 -22.44
C LYS A 294 0.43 0.95 -22.09
N TYR A 295 -0.07 -0.26 -21.91
CA TYR A 295 0.70 -1.45 -21.59
C TYR A 295 0.32 -2.62 -22.51
N ARG A 296 1.31 -3.16 -23.21
CA ARG A 296 1.19 -4.32 -24.09
C ARG A 296 1.54 -5.58 -23.31
N PHE A 297 0.70 -6.58 -23.40
CA PHE A 297 0.89 -7.86 -22.72
C PHE A 297 0.53 -9.04 -23.62
N GLN A 298 0.89 -10.24 -23.16
CA GLN A 298 0.54 -11.49 -23.81
C GLN A 298 -0.01 -12.46 -22.77
N GLY A 299 -1.25 -12.90 -22.94
CA GLY A 299 -1.91 -13.81 -22.02
C GLY A 299 -3.42 -13.86 -22.22
N THR A 300 -4.14 -14.44 -21.26
CA THR A 300 -5.59 -14.65 -21.31
C THR A 300 -6.38 -13.67 -20.43
N GLY A 301 -5.71 -12.67 -19.85
CA GLY A 301 -6.36 -11.66 -19.04
C GLY A 301 -5.37 -10.79 -18.27
N ILE A 302 -5.89 -9.78 -17.57
CA ILE A 302 -5.07 -8.80 -16.85
C ILE A 302 -5.83 -8.17 -15.68
N SER A 303 -5.10 -7.95 -14.57
CA SER A 303 -5.47 -7.09 -13.46
C SER A 303 -4.49 -5.92 -13.35
N ILE A 304 -4.95 -4.79 -12.83
CA ILE A 304 -4.12 -3.61 -12.56
C ILE A 304 -4.09 -3.29 -11.07
N PHE A 305 -2.92 -2.85 -10.58
CA PHE A 305 -2.72 -2.44 -9.19
C PHE A 305 -2.52 -0.93 -9.14
N LEU A 306 -3.43 -0.28 -8.44
CA LEU A 306 -3.42 1.17 -8.32
C LEU A 306 -3.21 1.56 -6.84
N LYS A 307 -2.90 2.83 -6.60
CA LYS A 307 -3.03 3.55 -5.32
C LYS A 307 -3.70 4.93 -5.55
N SER A 308 -4.71 5.32 -4.75
CA SER A 308 -5.32 6.66 -4.84
C SER A 308 -5.67 7.29 -3.50
N HIS A 309 -5.26 8.54 -3.30
CA HIS A 309 -5.56 9.32 -2.09
C HIS A 309 -6.65 10.37 -2.33
N THR A 310 -7.39 10.30 -3.45
CA THR A 310 -8.39 11.31 -3.79
C THR A 310 -9.69 10.67 -4.29
N PRO A 311 -10.88 11.17 -3.90
CA PRO A 311 -12.17 10.72 -4.43
C PRO A 311 -12.34 10.93 -5.95
N GLU A 312 -11.54 11.82 -6.54
CA GLU A 312 -11.65 12.31 -7.93
C GLU A 312 -10.87 11.49 -8.97
N GLY A 313 -10.36 10.31 -8.60
CA GLY A 313 -9.58 9.43 -9.49
C GLY A 313 -10.41 8.89 -10.66
N ASN A 314 -10.70 9.73 -11.64
CA ASN A 314 -11.46 9.36 -12.84
C ASN A 314 -10.50 8.77 -13.86
N CYS A 315 -10.40 7.44 -13.85
CA CYS A 315 -9.71 6.68 -14.87
C CYS A 315 -10.71 5.93 -15.77
N VAL A 316 -10.39 5.84 -17.05
CA VAL A 316 -11.13 5.09 -18.05
C VAL A 316 -10.18 4.05 -18.61
N VAL A 317 -10.58 2.79 -18.58
CA VAL A 317 -9.75 1.68 -19.05
C VAL A 317 -10.27 1.21 -20.40
N TYR A 318 -9.36 1.05 -21.35
CA TYR A 318 -9.62 0.39 -22.62
C TYR A 318 -8.77 -0.87 -22.71
N LEU A 319 -9.35 -1.96 -23.19
CA LEU A 319 -8.68 -3.19 -23.53
C LEU A 319 -8.90 -3.43 -25.03
N ASP A 320 -7.81 -3.52 -25.79
CA ASP A 320 -7.84 -3.67 -27.25
C ASP A 320 -8.79 -2.66 -27.92
N GLU A 321 -8.64 -1.39 -27.53
CA GLU A 321 -9.44 -0.24 -28.00
C GLU A 321 -10.92 -0.27 -27.57
N THR A 322 -11.35 -1.32 -26.86
CA THR A 322 -12.70 -1.45 -26.32
C THR A 322 -12.78 -0.91 -24.90
N LEU A 323 -13.79 -0.09 -24.61
CA LEU A 323 -14.02 0.46 -23.28
C LEU A 323 -14.39 -0.67 -22.29
N VAL A 324 -13.68 -0.74 -21.16
CA VAL A 324 -13.99 -1.66 -20.06
C VAL A 324 -14.78 -0.91 -18.98
N THR A 325 -15.91 -1.49 -18.57
CA THR A 325 -16.70 -0.99 -17.44
C THR A 325 -16.04 -1.40 -16.14
N LEU A 326 -15.64 -0.42 -15.33
CA LEU A 326 -15.06 -0.65 -14.01
C LEU A 326 -16.16 -0.75 -12.94
N PRO A 327 -15.93 -1.48 -11.83
CA PRO A 327 -16.88 -1.56 -10.71
C PRO A 327 -17.17 -0.18 -10.09
N GLU A 328 -18.39 0.06 -9.61
CA GLU A 328 -18.76 1.32 -8.93
C GLU A 328 -17.92 1.61 -7.67
N GLU A 329 -17.40 0.57 -7.02
CA GLU A 329 -16.52 0.66 -5.85
C GLU A 329 -15.16 1.31 -6.13
N MET A 330 -14.88 1.66 -7.39
CA MET A 330 -13.70 2.43 -7.78
C MET A 330 -13.73 3.88 -7.30
N PHE A 331 -14.92 4.42 -7.02
CA PHE A 331 -15.09 5.80 -6.56
C PHE A 331 -14.88 5.89 -5.04
N GLY A 332 -13.93 6.75 -4.61
CA GLY A 332 -13.60 6.97 -3.20
C GLY A 332 -12.10 6.98 -2.94
N GLU A 333 -11.71 7.18 -1.67
CA GLU A 333 -10.30 7.10 -1.23
C GLU A 333 -9.94 5.66 -0.86
N TRP A 334 -8.81 5.15 -1.37
CA TRP A 334 -8.34 3.80 -1.09
C TRP A 334 -6.80 3.73 -1.21
N GLU A 335 -6.11 3.19 -0.20
CA GLU A 335 -4.64 3.20 -0.22
C GLU A 335 -4.05 2.31 -1.32
N LYS A 336 -4.64 1.13 -1.56
CA LYS A 336 -4.24 0.18 -2.62
C LYS A 336 -5.45 -0.60 -3.12
N LYS A 337 -5.51 -0.91 -4.41
CA LYS A 337 -6.58 -1.74 -4.99
C LYS A 337 -6.09 -2.56 -6.19
N GLU A 338 -6.39 -3.85 -6.18
CA GLU A 338 -6.33 -4.71 -7.38
C GLU A 338 -7.66 -4.64 -8.11
N ILE A 339 -7.60 -4.46 -9.43
CA ILE A 339 -8.79 -4.36 -10.26
C ILE A 339 -8.63 -5.33 -11.40
N LEU A 340 -9.52 -6.32 -11.42
CA LEU A 340 -9.64 -7.23 -12.55
C LEU A 340 -10.18 -6.48 -13.76
N ILE A 341 -9.42 -6.47 -14.85
CA ILE A 341 -9.84 -5.82 -16.11
C ILE A 341 -10.50 -6.83 -17.04
N ALA A 342 -9.90 -8.00 -17.21
CA ALA A 342 -10.44 -9.07 -18.03
C ALA A 342 -9.83 -10.43 -17.69
N GLU A 343 -10.62 -11.47 -17.89
CA GLU A 343 -10.25 -12.89 -17.87
C GLU A 343 -10.88 -13.59 -19.09
N GLY A 344 -10.35 -14.75 -19.47
CA GLY A 344 -10.90 -15.56 -20.57
C GLY A 344 -10.67 -14.98 -21.97
N LEU A 345 -9.71 -14.06 -22.13
CA LEU A 345 -9.24 -13.60 -23.43
C LEU A 345 -8.57 -14.76 -24.19
N THR A 346 -8.57 -14.68 -25.52
CA THR A 346 -7.78 -15.58 -26.37
C THR A 346 -6.30 -15.41 -26.04
N ASP A 347 -5.57 -16.51 -25.79
CA ASP A 347 -4.13 -16.40 -25.53
C ASP A 347 -3.41 -15.74 -26.72
N GLY A 348 -2.87 -14.55 -26.50
CA GLY A 348 -2.35 -13.71 -27.56
C GLY A 348 -1.91 -12.33 -27.09
N PRO A 349 -1.46 -11.48 -28.03
CA PRO A 349 -1.07 -10.11 -27.72
C PRO A 349 -2.30 -9.22 -27.49
N HIS A 350 -2.27 -8.46 -26.40
CA HIS A 350 -3.32 -7.54 -25.99
C HIS A 350 -2.73 -6.21 -25.54
N THR A 351 -3.57 -5.18 -25.51
CA THR A 351 -3.19 -3.82 -25.11
C THR A 351 -4.16 -3.26 -24.09
N LEU A 352 -3.65 -2.97 -22.89
CA LEU A 352 -4.31 -2.18 -21.88
C LEU A 352 -3.99 -0.70 -22.08
N ASN A 353 -4.99 0.18 -22.06
CA ASN A 353 -4.81 1.62 -22.07
C ASN A 353 -5.62 2.28 -20.95
N LEU A 354 -4.91 2.83 -19.97
CA LEU A 354 -5.47 3.56 -18.84
C LEU A 354 -5.43 5.05 -19.15
N VAL A 355 -6.60 5.68 -19.27
CA VAL A 355 -6.74 7.12 -19.52
C VAL A 355 -7.20 7.81 -18.24
N ILE A 356 -6.35 8.69 -17.71
CA ILE A 356 -6.63 9.48 -16.50
C ILE A 356 -7.11 10.85 -16.93
N ARG A 357 -8.30 11.25 -16.47
CA ARG A 357 -8.92 12.55 -16.80
C ARG A 357 -8.82 13.58 -15.68
N GLY A 358 -8.52 13.15 -14.45
CA GLY A 358 -8.35 14.00 -13.28
C GLY A 358 -8.04 13.17 -12.02
N GLY A 359 -7.61 13.84 -10.95
CA GLY A 359 -7.25 13.22 -9.67
C GLY A 359 -5.80 12.71 -9.60
N ALA A 360 -5.40 12.28 -8.40
CA ALA A 360 -4.09 11.70 -8.16
C ALA A 360 -4.16 10.16 -8.21
N LEU A 361 -3.41 9.56 -9.13
CA LEU A 361 -3.39 8.11 -9.33
C LEU A 361 -1.95 7.60 -9.50
N GLU A 362 -1.56 6.71 -8.61
CA GLU A 362 -0.29 5.97 -8.66
C GLU A 362 -0.57 4.56 -9.17
N VAL A 363 0.29 4.05 -10.06
CA VAL A 363 0.12 2.71 -10.68
C VAL A 363 1.31 1.84 -10.26
N GLU A 364 1.07 0.78 -9.50
CA GLU A 364 2.16 -0.11 -9.04
C GLU A 364 2.62 -1.06 -10.13
N GLY A 365 1.69 -1.57 -10.93
CA GLY A 365 1.96 -2.60 -11.91
C GLY A 365 0.71 -3.31 -12.39
N VAL A 366 0.91 -4.43 -13.06
CA VAL A 366 -0.17 -5.28 -13.58
C VAL A 366 0.10 -6.75 -13.29
N LYS A 367 -0.95 -7.56 -13.22
CA LYS A 367 -0.87 -9.01 -13.16
C LYS A 367 -1.50 -9.57 -14.43
N VAL A 368 -0.75 -10.39 -15.16
CA VAL A 368 -1.17 -10.97 -16.45
C VAL A 368 -1.49 -12.44 -16.25
N PHE A 369 -2.64 -12.88 -16.75
CA PHE A 369 -3.13 -14.26 -16.66
C PHE A 369 -2.74 -15.10 -17.88
N GLY A 370 -2.74 -16.43 -17.73
CA GLY A 370 -2.59 -17.40 -18.82
C GLY A 370 -1.21 -18.04 -18.95
N ARG A 371 -0.20 -17.55 -18.21
CA ARG A 371 1.13 -18.16 -18.19
C ARG A 371 1.34 -18.94 -16.89
N GLU A 372 1.71 -20.20 -17.02
CA GLU A 372 2.04 -21.04 -15.88
C GLU A 372 3.29 -20.52 -15.16
N ILE A 373 3.16 -20.32 -13.85
CA ILE A 373 4.21 -19.91 -12.94
C ILE A 373 4.46 -21.04 -11.94
N GLN A 374 5.70 -21.52 -11.94
CA GLN A 374 6.15 -22.63 -11.11
C GLN A 374 6.43 -22.15 -9.68
N ARG A 375 6.16 -23.02 -8.70
CA ARG A 375 6.65 -22.80 -7.34
C ARG A 375 8.12 -23.21 -7.24
N GLY A 376 8.96 -22.40 -6.61
CA GLY A 376 10.39 -22.76 -6.43
C GLY A 376 10.59 -23.94 -5.47
N PRO A 377 11.83 -24.42 -5.25
CA PRO A 377 12.14 -25.44 -4.25
C PRO A 377 12.14 -24.87 -2.82
N LYS A 378 12.08 -25.72 -1.77
CA LYS A 378 12.07 -25.25 -0.38
C LYS A 378 13.33 -24.41 -0.09
N GLY A 379 13.16 -23.24 0.53
CA GLY A 379 14.25 -22.34 0.90
C GLY A 379 14.78 -21.44 -0.22
N TRP A 380 14.19 -21.49 -1.42
CA TRP A 380 14.57 -20.59 -2.52
C TRP A 380 14.24 -19.12 -2.23
N ILE A 381 13.25 -18.85 -1.37
CA ILE A 381 12.97 -17.54 -0.78
C ILE A 381 13.28 -17.61 0.71
N THR A 382 14.06 -16.66 1.21
CA THR A 382 14.31 -16.49 2.64
C THR A 382 14.11 -15.03 3.04
N VAL A 383 13.57 -14.80 4.22
CA VAL A 383 13.28 -13.45 4.72
C VAL A 383 13.95 -13.23 6.07
N PHE A 384 14.55 -12.06 6.25
CA PHE A 384 15.20 -11.67 7.50
C PHE A 384 14.85 -10.22 7.87
N PRO A 385 14.45 -9.93 9.13
CA PRO A 385 14.08 -10.90 10.17
C PRO A 385 12.83 -11.71 9.78
N ASN A 386 12.69 -12.92 10.35
CA ASN A 386 11.56 -13.82 10.09
C ASN A 386 10.43 -13.70 11.14
N SER A 387 10.62 -12.91 12.19
CA SER A 387 9.59 -12.56 13.16
C SER A 387 9.95 -11.26 13.85
N GLY A 388 8.95 -10.55 14.37
CA GLY A 388 9.17 -9.28 15.06
C GLY A 388 7.91 -8.73 15.72
N THR A 389 8.06 -7.53 16.27
CA THR A 389 6.95 -6.74 16.80
C THR A 389 7.07 -5.32 16.30
N THR A 390 5.96 -4.72 15.87
CA THR A 390 5.92 -3.39 15.26
C THR A 390 4.84 -2.55 15.94
N LEU A 391 5.19 -1.35 16.41
CA LEU A 391 4.20 -0.42 16.98
C LEU A 391 3.88 0.73 16.03
N SER A 392 4.85 1.60 15.76
CA SER A 392 4.70 2.78 14.90
C SER A 392 5.87 2.99 13.94
N GLU A 393 6.94 2.23 14.13
CA GLU A 393 8.15 2.19 13.34
C GLU A 393 7.94 1.45 12.00
N ILE A 394 8.88 1.68 11.08
CA ILE A 394 8.98 0.93 9.83
C ILE A 394 10.03 -0.16 10.03
N ASP A 395 9.62 -1.42 9.91
CA ASP A 395 10.53 -2.56 9.91
C ASP A 395 10.95 -2.90 8.49
N TYR A 396 12.25 -3.03 8.25
CA TYR A 396 12.79 -3.36 6.94
C TYR A 396 13.13 -4.85 6.87
N LEU A 397 12.39 -5.58 6.04
CA LEU A 397 12.58 -7.01 5.81
C LEU A 397 13.39 -7.23 4.54
N ASN A 398 14.47 -8.00 4.63
CA ASN A 398 15.27 -8.40 3.49
C ASN A 398 14.79 -9.75 2.95
N VAL A 399 14.28 -9.75 1.72
CA VAL A 399 13.87 -10.93 0.98
C VAL A 399 15.01 -11.34 0.07
N LYS A 400 15.59 -12.52 0.30
CA LYS A 400 16.59 -13.13 -0.57
C LYS A 400 15.95 -14.21 -1.44
N VAL A 401 16.24 -14.17 -2.73
CA VAL A 401 15.79 -15.15 -3.72
C VAL A 401 17.00 -15.85 -4.30
N ASP A 402 17.12 -17.14 -4.05
CA ASP A 402 18.18 -18.02 -4.55
C ASP A 402 17.71 -18.71 -5.83
N THR A 403 18.31 -18.33 -6.96
CA THR A 403 17.98 -18.87 -8.28
C THR A 403 18.89 -20.03 -8.71
N THR A 404 19.73 -20.54 -7.81
CA THR A 404 20.79 -21.51 -8.16
C THR A 404 20.24 -22.88 -8.59
N SER A 405 19.09 -23.26 -8.05
CA SER A 405 18.41 -24.53 -8.36
C SER A 405 17.24 -24.38 -9.32
N LEU A 406 17.02 -23.18 -9.87
CA LEU A 406 15.88 -22.91 -10.75
C LEU A 406 16.25 -23.15 -12.22
N THR A 407 15.47 -23.99 -12.90
CA THR A 407 15.54 -24.15 -14.35
C THR A 407 14.86 -22.99 -15.07
N PRO A 408 15.11 -22.76 -16.37
CA PRO A 408 14.43 -21.70 -17.10
C PRO A 408 12.91 -21.81 -17.05
N GLY A 409 12.23 -20.69 -16.80
CA GLY A 409 10.80 -20.63 -16.56
C GLY A 409 10.39 -19.45 -15.68
N GLY A 410 9.09 -19.21 -15.54
CA GLY A 410 8.55 -18.26 -14.56
C GLY A 410 8.34 -18.92 -13.21
N TYR A 411 8.76 -18.25 -12.14
CA TYR A 411 8.54 -18.70 -10.77
C TYR A 411 7.82 -17.66 -9.94
N GLY A 412 7.00 -18.15 -9.00
CA GLY A 412 6.26 -17.33 -8.06
C GLY A 412 5.84 -18.12 -6.83
N ASP A 413 5.90 -17.47 -5.68
CA ASP A 413 5.53 -18.06 -4.38
C ASP A 413 5.17 -16.93 -3.41
N ASP A 414 4.49 -17.31 -2.32
CA ASP A 414 3.98 -16.37 -1.32
C ASP A 414 4.82 -16.42 -0.05
N ILE A 415 5.11 -15.23 0.50
CA ILE A 415 5.65 -15.03 1.84
C ILE A 415 4.45 -14.79 2.74
N LEU A 416 4.12 -15.78 3.57
CA LEU A 416 2.99 -15.71 4.48
C LEU A 416 3.41 -15.11 5.82
N PHE A 417 2.71 -14.04 6.21
CA PHE A 417 2.85 -13.36 7.49
C PHE A 417 1.69 -13.80 8.39
N GLN A 418 2.02 -14.50 9.47
CA GLN A 418 1.07 -14.76 10.55
C GLN A 418 1.20 -13.65 11.59
N THR A 419 0.08 -12.99 11.90
CA THR A 419 0.03 -11.89 12.86
C THR A 419 -1.01 -12.13 13.96
N ASN A 420 -0.92 -11.36 15.04
CA ASN A 420 -1.95 -11.34 16.09
C ASN A 420 -3.30 -10.70 15.65
N ALA A 421 -3.43 -10.27 14.40
CA ALA A 421 -4.65 -9.71 13.83
C ALA A 421 -5.16 -10.44 12.56
N GLY A 422 -4.49 -11.53 12.17
CA GLY A 422 -4.81 -12.28 10.95
C GLY A 422 -3.58 -12.66 10.15
N GLU A 423 -3.82 -13.15 8.94
CA GLU A 423 -2.78 -13.53 7.99
C GLU A 423 -2.71 -12.50 6.87
N GLU A 424 -1.50 -12.26 6.37
CA GLU A 424 -1.24 -11.40 5.21
C GLU A 424 -0.17 -12.07 4.34
N ALA A 425 -0.17 -11.78 3.04
CA ALA A 425 0.79 -12.35 2.11
C ALA A 425 1.50 -11.26 1.29
N ALA A 426 2.80 -11.48 1.07
CA ALA A 426 3.53 -10.83 0.00
C ALA A 426 3.85 -11.82 -1.12
N GLU A 427 3.75 -11.38 -2.37
CA GLU A 427 4.00 -12.23 -3.53
C GLU A 427 5.40 -11.97 -4.09
N VAL A 428 6.10 -13.03 -4.51
CA VAL A 428 7.43 -12.92 -5.15
C VAL A 428 7.35 -13.53 -6.53
N TYR A 429 7.87 -12.84 -7.55
CA TYR A 429 7.95 -13.32 -8.93
C TYR A 429 9.33 -13.13 -9.54
N VAL A 430 9.83 -14.13 -10.26
CA VAL A 430 11.08 -14.06 -11.04
C VAL A 430 10.94 -14.86 -12.34
N SER A 431 11.51 -14.36 -13.43
CA SER A 431 11.64 -15.13 -14.67
C SER A 431 13.08 -15.58 -14.82
N ILE A 432 13.31 -16.88 -14.78
CA ILE A 432 14.61 -17.46 -15.11
C ILE A 432 14.65 -17.61 -16.62
N ILE A 433 15.35 -16.70 -17.27
CA ILE A 433 15.67 -16.85 -18.68
C ILE A 433 16.80 -17.87 -18.74
N PRO A 434 16.81 -18.80 -19.72
CA PRO A 434 17.97 -19.63 -19.96
C PRO A 434 19.20 -18.75 -19.90
N ASP A 435 20.24 -19.19 -19.17
CA ASP A 435 21.53 -18.58 -19.41
C ASP A 435 21.75 -18.73 -20.91
N ALA A 436 21.70 -17.61 -21.63
CA ALA A 436 22.14 -17.59 -23.00
C ALA A 436 23.67 -17.69 -22.94
N ALA A 437 24.14 -18.81 -22.42
CA ALA A 437 25.30 -19.51 -22.92
C ALA A 437 25.06 -19.77 -24.42
N HIS A 438 25.18 -18.70 -25.19
CA HIS A 438 25.82 -18.65 -26.48
C HIS A 438 25.07 -19.37 -27.61
N LYS A 439 23.89 -18.86 -27.99
CA LYS A 439 23.66 -18.70 -29.43
C LYS A 439 24.40 -17.45 -29.88
N VAL A 440 25.71 -17.64 -30.01
CA VAL A 440 26.57 -16.71 -30.73
C VAL A 440 26.35 -16.93 -32.23
N LEU A 441 26.23 -15.84 -32.97
CA LEU A 441 26.18 -15.85 -34.42
C LEU A 441 27.62 -15.65 -34.91
N ASP A 442 28.20 -16.67 -35.54
CA ASP A 442 29.49 -16.52 -36.22
C ASP A 442 29.31 -15.53 -37.36
N VAL A 443 30.03 -14.41 -37.31
CA VAL A 443 30.07 -13.42 -38.39
C VAL A 443 31.28 -13.70 -39.25
N TYR A 444 31.03 -14.05 -40.50
CA TYR A 444 32.05 -14.34 -41.48
C TYR A 444 32.47 -13.08 -42.22
N LEU A 445 33.78 -12.91 -42.40
CA LEU A 445 34.34 -11.89 -43.29
C LEU A 445 34.51 -12.49 -44.69
N TYR A 446 34.02 -11.74 -45.67
CA TYR A 446 34.24 -11.96 -47.09
C TYR A 446 34.90 -10.72 -47.70
N SER A 447 35.89 -10.92 -48.58
CA SER A 447 36.61 -9.82 -49.24
C SER A 447 36.54 -9.93 -50.77
N SER A 448 36.44 -8.80 -51.47
CA SER A 448 36.53 -8.70 -52.94
C SER A 448 36.92 -7.28 -53.35
N ASP A 449 37.99 -7.08 -54.12
CA ASP A 449 38.43 -5.75 -54.62
C ASP A 449 38.42 -4.62 -53.57
N SER A 450 38.89 -4.93 -52.35
CA SER A 450 38.91 -4.03 -51.19
C SER A 450 37.53 -3.59 -50.67
N ASP A 451 36.48 -4.37 -50.96
CA ASP A 451 35.19 -4.40 -50.27
C ASP A 451 35.22 -5.49 -49.18
N TYR A 452 34.70 -5.19 -47.99
CA TYR A 452 34.72 -6.04 -46.82
C TYR A 452 33.30 -6.27 -46.29
N LEU A 453 32.81 -7.48 -46.53
CA LEU A 453 31.47 -7.88 -46.14
C LEU A 453 31.50 -8.76 -44.88
N TYR A 454 30.67 -8.40 -43.90
CA TYR A 454 30.46 -9.14 -42.66
C TYR A 454 29.02 -9.67 -42.66
N THR A 455 28.88 -10.98 -42.50
CA THR A 455 27.56 -11.64 -42.52
C THR A 455 27.48 -12.80 -41.55
N SER A 456 26.36 -12.91 -40.85
CA SER A 456 26.02 -14.07 -40.00
C SER A 456 25.24 -15.15 -40.76
N ASP A 457 24.80 -14.86 -41.99
CA ASP A 457 24.05 -15.80 -42.82
C ASP A 457 24.64 -15.84 -44.25
N PRO A 458 25.79 -16.51 -44.43
CA PRO A 458 26.40 -16.66 -45.74
C PRO A 458 25.56 -17.51 -46.70
N GLN A 459 24.64 -18.33 -46.21
CA GLN A 459 23.79 -19.17 -47.05
C GLN A 459 22.70 -18.35 -47.72
N ALA A 460 22.02 -17.46 -46.96
CA ALA A 460 21.06 -16.51 -47.54
C ALA A 460 21.71 -15.58 -48.57
N GLU A 461 23.01 -15.32 -48.44
CA GLU A 461 23.76 -14.41 -49.30
C GLU A 461 24.59 -15.14 -50.38
N ALA A 462 24.46 -16.46 -50.53
CA ALA A 462 25.31 -17.26 -51.41
C ALA A 462 25.36 -16.74 -52.85
N ARG A 463 24.23 -16.27 -53.39
CA ARG A 463 24.14 -15.72 -54.75
C ARG A 463 25.03 -14.49 -54.94
N ARG A 464 24.98 -13.52 -54.01
CA ARG A 464 25.81 -12.29 -54.12
C ARG A 464 27.28 -12.59 -53.88
N LEU A 465 27.58 -13.51 -52.97
CA LEU A 465 28.95 -13.92 -52.67
C LEU A 465 29.61 -14.52 -53.92
N TYR A 466 28.88 -15.37 -54.65
CA TYR A 466 29.36 -15.96 -55.90
C TYR A 466 29.47 -14.93 -57.03
N GLN A 467 28.41 -14.15 -57.28
CA GLN A 467 28.37 -13.19 -58.40
C GLN A 467 29.44 -12.09 -58.29
N ASN A 468 29.70 -11.61 -57.08
CA ASN A 468 30.67 -10.53 -56.82
C ASN A 468 32.07 -11.05 -56.46
N ARG A 469 32.33 -12.36 -56.66
CA ARG A 469 33.62 -13.01 -56.44
C ARG A 469 34.20 -12.79 -55.05
N PHE A 470 33.34 -12.82 -54.03
CA PHE A 470 33.77 -12.70 -52.65
C PHE A 470 34.54 -13.95 -52.19
N VAL A 471 35.70 -13.74 -51.58
CA VAL A 471 36.52 -14.79 -50.98
C VAL A 471 36.24 -14.84 -49.48
N LYS A 472 35.97 -16.03 -48.94
CA LYS A 472 35.74 -16.25 -47.51
C LYS A 472 37.07 -16.16 -46.75
N GLU A 473 37.22 -15.17 -45.88
CA GLU A 473 38.40 -14.99 -45.02
C GLU A 473 38.31 -15.82 -43.73
N GLY A 474 37.09 -16.12 -43.27
CA GLY A 474 36.83 -16.90 -42.05
C GLY A 474 35.89 -16.20 -41.09
N ILE A 475 35.89 -16.63 -39.82
CA ILE A 475 35.10 -16.00 -38.75
C ILE A 475 35.84 -14.76 -38.27
N ALA A 476 35.21 -13.59 -38.36
CA ALA A 476 35.78 -12.32 -37.93
C ALA A 476 35.54 -12.04 -36.45
N PHE A 477 34.30 -12.27 -35.99
CA PHE A 477 33.84 -12.09 -34.62
C PHE A 477 32.50 -12.78 -34.43
N ARG A 478 32.01 -12.82 -33.19
CA ARG A 478 30.70 -13.37 -32.88
C ARG A 478 29.74 -12.33 -32.32
N LEU A 479 28.56 -12.26 -32.92
CA LEU A 479 27.45 -11.45 -32.42
C LEU A 479 26.54 -12.27 -31.52
N PHE A 480 25.66 -11.57 -30.81
CA PHE A 480 24.60 -12.18 -30.02
C PHE A 480 23.39 -12.47 -30.90
N ALA A 481 22.66 -13.55 -30.58
CA ALA A 481 21.36 -13.79 -31.17
C ALA A 481 20.39 -12.62 -30.87
N PRO A 482 19.40 -12.35 -31.75
CA PRO A 482 18.33 -11.40 -31.46
C PRO A 482 17.68 -11.67 -30.11
N GLN A 483 17.22 -10.61 -29.43
CA GLN A 483 16.60 -10.65 -28.09
C GLN A 483 17.54 -11.01 -26.92
N THR A 484 18.86 -11.07 -27.14
CA THR A 484 19.80 -11.21 -26.01
C THR A 484 19.77 -9.97 -25.11
N PRO A 485 19.51 -10.08 -23.80
CA PRO A 485 19.46 -8.93 -22.89
C PRO A 485 20.75 -8.10 -22.89
N GLY A 486 20.62 -6.77 -22.86
CA GLY A 486 21.76 -5.84 -22.85
C GLY A 486 22.44 -5.66 -24.22
N THR A 487 21.82 -6.14 -25.30
CA THR A 487 22.34 -6.02 -26.67
C THR A 487 21.32 -5.34 -27.58
N THR A 488 21.81 -4.72 -28.65
CA THR A 488 20.99 -4.01 -29.64
C THR A 488 21.26 -4.54 -31.05
N PRO A 489 20.31 -4.45 -31.99
CA PRO A 489 20.54 -4.88 -33.37
C PRO A 489 21.73 -4.15 -34.01
N PHE A 490 22.62 -4.91 -34.64
CA PHE A 490 23.76 -4.41 -35.40
C PHE A 490 23.39 -4.38 -36.88
N HIS A 491 23.27 -3.18 -37.42
CA HIS A 491 22.74 -2.87 -38.74
C HIS A 491 23.84 -2.74 -39.79
N ARG A 492 23.52 -3.08 -41.04
CA ARG A 492 24.41 -2.98 -42.20
C ARG A 492 23.82 -2.08 -43.29
N TRP A 493 24.68 -1.29 -43.93
CA TRP A 493 24.38 -0.52 -45.13
C TRP A 493 25.45 -0.69 -46.19
N TYR A 494 25.09 -0.55 -47.46
CA TYR A 494 25.99 -0.66 -48.60
C TYR A 494 25.97 0.60 -49.49
N ASN A 495 27.14 1.13 -49.84
CA ASN A 495 27.28 2.20 -50.82
C ASN A 495 27.93 1.67 -52.11
N PRO A 496 27.18 1.58 -53.22
CA PRO A 496 27.69 0.99 -54.47
C PRO A 496 28.75 1.86 -55.16
N SER A 497 28.71 3.19 -54.99
CA SER A 497 29.64 4.12 -55.66
C SER A 497 31.07 4.01 -55.13
N ILE A 498 31.23 3.83 -53.81
CA ILE A 498 32.54 3.69 -53.17
C ILE A 498 32.87 2.25 -52.79
N ARG A 499 31.91 1.32 -52.93
CA ARG A 499 31.99 -0.09 -52.51
C ARG A 499 32.34 -0.22 -51.02
N ASP A 500 31.47 0.34 -50.18
CA ASP A 500 31.64 0.32 -48.73
C ASP A 500 30.45 -0.35 -48.03
N HIS A 501 30.76 -1.22 -47.07
CA HIS A 501 29.79 -1.74 -46.11
C HIS A 501 30.01 -1.07 -44.74
N PHE A 502 29.01 -0.34 -44.28
CA PHE A 502 29.01 0.33 -42.98
C PHE A 502 28.13 -0.42 -41.97
N TYR A 503 28.58 -0.50 -40.72
CA TYR A 503 27.89 -1.21 -39.64
C TYR A 503 27.79 -0.36 -38.38
N SER A 504 26.61 -0.36 -37.76
CA SER A 504 26.34 0.40 -36.54
C SER A 504 25.17 -0.19 -35.77
N TYR A 505 25.17 -0.09 -34.44
CA TYR A 505 23.98 -0.36 -33.64
C TYR A 505 22.97 0.79 -33.65
N ASP A 506 23.40 1.98 -34.07
CA ASP A 506 22.52 3.13 -34.25
C ASP A 506 21.92 3.08 -35.66
N ARG A 507 20.60 2.89 -35.72
CA ARG A 507 19.80 2.86 -36.95
C ARG A 507 19.93 4.12 -37.81
N THR A 508 20.30 5.25 -37.22
CA THR A 508 20.50 6.52 -37.92
C THR A 508 21.94 6.72 -38.40
N GLY A 509 22.82 5.76 -38.16
CA GLY A 509 24.21 5.76 -38.65
C GLY A 509 25.25 6.28 -37.65
N GLY A 510 24.88 6.61 -36.41
CA GLY A 510 25.85 6.92 -35.36
C GLY A 510 26.71 8.14 -35.68
N ARG A 511 26.07 9.27 -36.03
CA ARG A 511 26.68 10.54 -36.48
C ARG A 511 27.33 10.50 -37.87
N LYS A 512 27.37 9.35 -38.56
CA LYS A 512 27.77 9.27 -39.97
C LYS A 512 26.65 9.77 -40.87
N ARG A 513 27.00 10.52 -41.92
CA ARG A 513 26.07 10.81 -43.03
C ARG A 513 25.95 9.57 -43.91
N LEU A 514 24.72 9.06 -44.07
CA LEU A 514 24.40 7.86 -44.85
C LEU A 514 24.04 8.19 -46.31
N ASP A 515 24.46 9.35 -46.83
CA ASP A 515 24.19 9.75 -48.21
C ASP A 515 24.79 8.73 -49.19
N GLY A 516 23.95 8.17 -50.07
CA GLY A 516 24.33 7.12 -51.02
C GLY A 516 24.44 5.71 -50.44
N TYR A 517 24.11 5.49 -49.16
CA TYR A 517 24.06 4.17 -48.55
C TYR A 517 22.64 3.59 -48.61
N ILE A 518 22.55 2.33 -49.03
CA ILE A 518 21.35 1.52 -49.07
C ILE A 518 21.32 0.65 -47.82
N TYR A 519 20.21 0.66 -47.08
CA TYR A 519 20.07 -0.19 -45.90
C TYR A 519 19.86 -1.66 -46.29
N GLU A 520 20.63 -2.57 -45.67
CA GLU A 520 20.60 -4.00 -46.00
C GLU A 520 20.03 -4.91 -44.89
N GLY A 521 19.79 -4.41 -43.68
CA GLY A 521 19.24 -5.22 -42.58
C GLY A 521 20.11 -5.25 -41.33
N SER A 522 19.69 -6.05 -40.35
CA SER A 522 20.50 -6.40 -39.19
C SER A 522 21.21 -7.74 -39.43
N ILE A 523 22.44 -7.86 -38.94
CA ILE A 523 23.24 -9.10 -39.03
C ILE A 523 23.34 -9.85 -37.69
N GLY A 524 22.57 -9.44 -36.68
CA GLY A 524 22.62 -9.96 -35.31
C GLY A 524 22.62 -8.82 -34.29
N ASN A 525 22.80 -9.13 -33.01
CA ASN A 525 22.86 -8.14 -31.95
C ASN A 525 24.29 -7.92 -31.42
N ILE A 526 24.61 -6.70 -31.02
CA ILE A 526 25.90 -6.29 -30.42
C ILE A 526 25.67 -5.67 -29.05
N ALA A 527 26.60 -5.84 -28.11
CA ALA A 527 26.54 -5.16 -26.83
C ALA A 527 27.07 -3.73 -26.95
N THR A 528 26.37 -2.76 -26.37
CA THR A 528 26.77 -1.33 -26.38
C THR A 528 27.61 -0.95 -25.15
N SER A 529 27.62 -1.81 -24.13
CA SER A 529 28.47 -1.74 -22.95
C SER A 529 29.20 -3.07 -22.73
N ARG A 530 30.30 -3.04 -21.97
CA ARG A 530 31.15 -4.22 -21.78
C ARG A 530 30.42 -5.28 -20.95
N MET A 531 30.20 -6.45 -21.54
CA MET A 531 29.61 -7.62 -20.88
C MET A 531 30.68 -8.67 -20.55
N THR A 532 30.37 -9.64 -19.68
CA THR A 532 31.28 -10.76 -19.37
C THR A 532 31.63 -11.54 -20.65
N ASN A 533 32.92 -11.86 -20.81
CA ASN A 533 33.46 -12.57 -21.98
C ASN A 533 33.26 -11.86 -23.32
N THR A 534 33.31 -10.53 -23.33
CA THR A 534 33.30 -9.71 -24.56
C THR A 534 34.59 -8.92 -24.73
N ARG A 535 34.85 -8.52 -25.98
CA ARG A 535 35.96 -7.67 -26.41
C ARG A 535 35.46 -6.59 -27.36
N GLU A 536 36.23 -5.52 -27.50
CA GLU A 536 35.94 -4.40 -28.37
C GLU A 536 35.95 -4.82 -29.85
N LEU A 537 34.94 -4.37 -30.60
CA LEU A 537 34.97 -4.38 -32.06
C LEU A 537 35.40 -2.99 -32.54
N TYR A 538 36.61 -2.88 -33.05
CA TYR A 538 37.18 -1.64 -33.56
C TYR A 538 36.68 -1.38 -34.98
N ARG A 539 36.24 -0.15 -35.22
CA ARG A 539 35.92 0.38 -36.55
C ARG A 539 37.10 1.19 -37.07
N TRP A 540 37.47 0.94 -38.32
CA TRP A 540 38.58 1.59 -39.00
C TRP A 540 38.06 2.25 -40.27
N PHE A 541 38.59 3.44 -40.60
CA PHE A 541 38.14 4.25 -41.73
C PHE A 541 39.30 4.66 -42.64
N ASN A 542 39.15 4.50 -43.95
CA ASN A 542 40.12 4.96 -44.93
C ASN A 542 39.65 6.29 -45.57
N PRO A 543 40.25 7.44 -45.21
CA PRO A 543 39.79 8.75 -45.69
C PRO A 543 39.99 8.96 -47.19
N ALA A 544 40.88 8.22 -47.85
CA ALA A 544 41.11 8.35 -49.29
C ALA A 544 40.04 7.64 -50.13
N THR A 545 39.33 6.66 -49.56
CA THR A 545 38.35 5.84 -50.29
C THR A 545 36.95 5.89 -49.69
N GLY A 546 36.80 6.39 -48.46
CA GLY A 546 35.54 6.41 -47.72
C GLY A 546 35.13 5.07 -47.11
N ARG A 547 36.00 4.05 -47.15
CA ARG A 547 35.68 2.66 -46.77
C ARG A 547 35.95 2.33 -45.30
N HIS A 548 35.21 1.37 -44.76
CA HIS A 548 35.27 0.91 -43.38
C HIS A 548 35.76 -0.54 -43.28
N TYR A 549 36.37 -0.84 -42.15
CA TYR A 549 36.80 -2.18 -41.78
C TYR A 549 36.56 -2.42 -40.29
N TYR A 550 36.22 -3.65 -39.90
CA TYR A 550 35.84 -4.01 -38.54
C TYR A 550 36.70 -5.17 -38.05
N SER A 551 37.30 -5.02 -36.87
CA SER A 551 38.19 -6.05 -36.32
C SER A 551 38.21 -6.02 -34.81
N THR A 552 38.44 -7.16 -34.19
CA THR A 552 38.68 -7.29 -32.75
C THR A 552 40.14 -7.04 -32.37
N GLN A 553 41.01 -6.80 -33.35
CA GLN A 553 42.40 -6.46 -33.10
C GLN A 553 42.55 -4.95 -32.82
N PRO A 554 43.23 -4.56 -31.72
CA PRO A 554 43.43 -3.16 -31.35
C PRO A 554 44.44 -2.42 -32.24
N LYS A 555 45.10 -3.11 -33.17
CA LYS A 555 46.08 -2.55 -34.10
C LYS A 555 45.58 -2.74 -35.53
N VAL A 556 45.83 -1.75 -36.39
CA VAL A 556 45.56 -1.83 -37.83
C VAL A 556 46.30 -3.04 -38.41
N PRO A 557 45.60 -3.99 -39.06
CA PRO A 557 46.25 -5.08 -39.77
C PRO A 557 47.29 -4.58 -40.78
N PRO A 558 48.44 -5.25 -40.98
CA PRO A 558 49.49 -4.79 -41.89
C PRO A 558 49.03 -4.52 -43.33
N ALA A 559 47.97 -5.20 -43.78
CA ALA A 559 47.34 -5.01 -45.08
C ALA A 559 46.49 -3.71 -45.19
N LEU A 560 46.20 -3.04 -44.07
CA LEU A 560 45.28 -1.90 -43.98
C LEU A 560 45.96 -0.59 -43.57
N LYS A 561 47.26 -0.40 -43.87
CA LYS A 561 48.06 0.79 -43.46
C LYS A 561 47.42 2.17 -43.75
N LYS A 562 46.49 2.25 -44.70
CA LYS A 562 45.77 3.49 -45.08
C LYS A 562 44.52 3.77 -44.22
N TYR A 563 44.12 2.84 -43.36
CA TYR A 563 42.98 2.97 -42.46
C TYR A 563 43.41 3.63 -41.13
N ARG A 564 42.53 4.46 -40.59
CA ARG A 564 42.68 5.16 -39.32
C ARG A 564 41.62 4.68 -38.33
N PHE A 565 41.91 4.77 -37.04
CA PHE A 565 40.94 4.42 -36.00
C PHE A 565 39.74 5.37 -36.06
N ASP A 566 38.53 4.81 -36.03
CA ASP A 566 37.25 5.54 -36.17
C ASP A 566 36.26 5.25 -35.01
N GLY A 567 36.72 4.55 -33.98
CA GLY A 567 35.97 4.28 -32.76
C GLY A 567 35.68 2.80 -32.51
N ILE A 568 35.00 2.53 -31.39
CA ILE A 568 34.52 1.20 -31.02
C ILE A 568 33.09 1.08 -31.51
N ALA A 569 32.83 0.09 -32.37
CA ALA A 569 31.50 -0.20 -32.91
C ALA A 569 30.59 -0.87 -31.87
N GLY A 570 31.17 -1.53 -30.86
CA GLY A 570 30.48 -2.19 -29.75
C GLY A 570 31.35 -3.31 -29.16
N TYR A 571 30.74 -4.21 -28.40
CA TYR A 571 31.40 -5.35 -27.78
C TYR A 571 30.86 -6.67 -28.34
N VAL A 572 31.78 -7.54 -28.74
CA VAL A 572 31.54 -8.83 -29.43
C VAL A 572 32.24 -9.97 -28.69
N ARG A 573 31.91 -11.24 -29.01
CA ARG A 573 32.54 -12.41 -28.40
C ARG A 573 33.73 -12.95 -29.19
#